data_AF-G9PJU6-F1
#
_entry.id   AF-G9PJU6-F1
#
_cell.length_a   1.000
_cell.length_b   1.000
_cell.length_c   1.000
_cell.angle_alpha   90.00
_cell.angle_beta   90.00
_cell.angle_gamma   90.00
#
_symmetry.space_group_name_H-M   'P 1'
#
loop_
_entity.id
_entity.type
_entity.pdbx_description
1 polymer ?
#
loop_
_entity_poly.entity_id
_entity_poly.type
_entity_poly.pdbx_seq_one_letter_code
_entity_poly.pdbx_strand_id
1 'polypeptide(L)' 'MIGAGPYERTEDRRTRRNGKRPKKLATTAGEVDLAIPKLRQGSFFPSLLSPRKRVDKAL' A
#
# COMPACT_ATOMS: atom_id res chain seq x y z
N MET A 1 3.52 6.10 9.92
CA MET A 1 3.11 7.23 9.06
C MET A 1 4.37 7.92 8.52
N ILE A 2 4.35 8.47 7.29
CA ILE A 2 5.56 9.03 6.63
C ILE A 2 5.96 10.42 7.18
N GLY A 3 5.00 11.17 7.75
CA GLY A 3 5.24 12.52 8.29
C GLY A 3 5.40 13.60 7.22
N ALA A 4 5.09 13.31 5.96
CA ALA A 4 5.16 14.26 4.85
C ALA A 4 4.19 13.85 3.73
N GLY A 5 3.62 14.84 3.07
CA GLY A 5 2.84 14.71 1.85
C GLY A 5 3.68 14.37 0.61
N PRO A 6 3.02 14.12 -0.53
CA PRO A 6 3.70 13.97 -1.82
C PRO A 6 4.58 15.19 -2.12
N TYR A 7 5.86 14.96 -2.40
CA TYR A 7 6.86 15.98 -2.76
C TYR A 7 7.17 17.07 -1.71
N GLU A 8 6.45 17.10 -0.60
CA GLU A 8 6.65 18.06 0.48
C GLU A 8 8.07 17.99 1.05
N ARG A 9 8.69 19.14 1.35
CA ARG A 9 9.97 19.19 2.06
C ARG A 9 9.69 19.63 3.49
N THR A 10 9.83 18.71 4.42
CA THR A 10 9.65 18.94 5.85
C THR A 10 10.69 18.12 6.62
N GLU A 11 11.12 18.64 7.77
CA GLU A 11 11.99 17.96 8.72
C GLU A 11 11.30 16.76 9.38
N ASP A 12 9.96 16.77 9.46
CA ASP A 12 9.16 15.68 10.03
C ASP A 12 9.12 14.41 9.17
N ARG A 13 9.70 14.44 7.96
CA ARG A 13 9.71 13.29 7.05
C ARG A 13 10.58 12.17 7.62
N ARG A 14 9.94 11.08 8.06
CA ARG A 14 10.63 9.91 8.65
C ARG A 14 11.09 8.87 7.63
N THR A 15 10.44 8.76 6.47
CA THR A 15 10.80 7.75 5.46
C THR A 15 10.39 8.16 4.05
N ARG A 16 10.71 7.33 3.05
CA ARG A 16 10.29 7.51 1.65
C ARG A 16 9.73 6.21 1.07
N ARG A 17 8.86 6.35 0.08
CA ARG A 17 8.40 5.22 -0.74
C ARG A 17 9.54 4.78 -1.67
N ASN A 18 9.74 3.47 -1.82
CA ASN A 18 10.79 2.90 -2.66
C ASN A 18 10.31 1.63 -3.35
N GLY A 19 9.59 1.82 -4.45
CA GLY A 19 9.03 0.75 -5.25
C GLY A 19 7.64 0.27 -4.80
N LYS A 20 7.21 -0.84 -5.39
CA LYS A 20 5.88 -1.44 -5.22
C LYS A 20 5.98 -2.96 -5.01
N ARG A 21 4.98 -3.54 -4.34
CA ARG A 21 4.73 -4.99 -4.22
C ARG A 21 3.50 -5.31 -5.09
N PRO A 22 3.62 -6.16 -6.12
CA PRO A 22 2.45 -6.62 -6.86
C PRO A 22 1.57 -7.49 -5.96
N LYS A 23 0.25 -7.36 -6.09
CA LYS A 23 -0.74 -8.20 -5.42
C LYS A 23 -1.94 -8.41 -6.34
N LYS A 24 -2.28 -9.66 -6.62
CA LYS A 24 -3.55 -10.03 -7.25
C LYS A 24 -4.68 -10.06 -6.22
N LEU A 25 -5.77 -9.37 -6.52
CA LEU A 25 -6.99 -9.37 -5.71
C LEU A 25 -8.17 -9.82 -6.58
N ALA A 26 -8.83 -10.90 -6.17
CA ALA A 26 -10.11 -11.32 -6.71
C ALA A 26 -11.22 -10.46 -6.09
N THR A 27 -11.94 -9.75 -6.96
CA THR A 27 -13.13 -8.97 -6.63
C THR A 27 -14.34 -9.61 -7.32
N THR A 28 -15.56 -9.21 -6.95
CA THR A 28 -16.79 -9.70 -7.61
C THR A 28 -16.81 -9.42 -9.11
N ALA A 29 -16.17 -8.33 -9.54
CA ALA A 29 -16.07 -7.95 -10.95
C ALA A 29 -14.88 -8.61 -11.70
N GLY A 30 -14.07 -9.43 -11.02
CA GLY A 30 -12.90 -10.10 -11.61
C GLY A 30 -11.59 -9.88 -10.84
N GLU A 31 -10.49 -10.35 -11.40
CA GLU A 31 -9.14 -10.18 -10.84
C GLU A 31 -8.57 -8.78 -11.14
N VAL A 32 -7.93 -8.18 -10.13
CA VAL A 32 -7.29 -6.87 -10.22
C VAL A 32 -5.83 -6.97 -9.79
N ASP A 33 -4.92 -6.47 -10.62
CA ASP A 33 -3.50 -6.32 -10.30
C ASP A 33 -3.24 -5.01 -9.54
N LEU A 34 -2.91 -5.13 -8.26
CA LEU A 34 -2.61 -4.01 -7.39
C LEU A 34 -1.11 -3.80 -7.20
N ALA A 35 -0.71 -2.54 -7.14
CA ALA A 35 0.66 -2.12 -6.86
C ALA A 35 0.76 -1.48 -5.46
N ILE A 36 1.02 -2.29 -4.42
CA ILE A 36 1.10 -1.78 -3.05
C ILE A 36 2.43 -1.05 -2.83
N PRO A 37 2.44 0.22 -2.40
CA PRO A 37 3.68 0.95 -2.14
C PRO A 37 4.58 0.28 -1.09
N LYS A 38 5.90 0.27 -1.35
CA LYS A 38 6.92 -0.12 -0.37
C LYS A 38 7.47 1.11 0.32
N LEU A 39 7.62 1.05 1.65
CA LEU A 39 8.44 2.01 2.38
C LEU A 39 9.87 1.50 2.47
N ARG A 40 10.86 2.43 2.49
CA ARG A 40 12.27 2.07 2.74
C ARG A 40 12.48 1.51 4.13
N GLN A 41 11.78 2.08 5.11
CA GLN A 41 11.83 1.68 6.51
C GLN A 41 10.41 1.56 7.05
N GLY A 42 10.19 0.56 7.91
CA GLY A 42 8.87 0.20 8.44
C GLY A 42 7.99 -0.59 7.47
N SER A 43 6.77 -0.89 7.93
CA SER A 43 5.76 -1.61 7.16
C SER A 43 4.60 -0.68 6.79
N PHE A 44 4.07 -0.85 5.58
CA PHE A 44 2.84 -0.20 5.15
C PHE A 44 1.96 -1.24 4.48
N PHE A 45 0.69 -1.23 4.86
CA PHE A 45 -0.35 -1.99 4.20
C PHE A 45 -1.64 -1.16 4.19
N PRO A 46 -2.32 -1.02 3.04
CA PRO A 46 -3.55 -0.25 2.96
C PRO A 46 -4.63 -0.86 3.87
N SER A 47 -5.29 -0.04 4.69
CA SER A 47 -6.36 -0.48 5.60
C SER A 47 -7.59 -1.02 4.88
N LEU A 48 -7.81 -0.61 3.62
CA LEU A 48 -8.87 -1.13 2.75
C LEU A 48 -8.69 -2.63 2.46
N LEU A 49 -7.46 -3.14 2.54
CA LEU A 49 -7.14 -4.52 2.23
C LEU A 49 -6.88 -5.30 3.52
N SER A 50 -7.13 -6.61 3.49
CA SER A 50 -6.66 -7.52 4.54
C SER A 50 -5.29 -8.12 4.18
N PRO A 51 -4.34 -8.18 5.13
CA PRO A 51 -3.05 -8.84 4.91
C PRO A 51 -3.26 -10.31 4.50
N ARG A 52 -2.45 -10.79 3.55
CA ARG A 52 -2.45 -12.18 3.04
C ARG A 52 -3.74 -12.68 2.38
N LYS A 53 -4.87 -11.98 2.48
CA LYS A 53 -6.10 -12.31 1.74
C LYS A 53 -5.99 -11.89 0.28
N ARG A 54 -6.44 -12.77 -0.62
CA ARG A 54 -6.52 -12.54 -2.08
C ARG A 54 -7.93 -12.32 -2.58
N VAL A 55 -8.95 -12.49 -1.74
CA VAL A 55 -10.35 -12.21 -2.05
C VAL A 55 -10.75 -10.93 -1.33
N ASP A 56 -11.52 -10.08 -2.00
CA ASP A 56 -12.07 -8.88 -1.38
C ASP A 56 -12.96 -9.21 -0.17
N LYS A 57 -12.93 -8.34 0.84
CA LYS A 57 -13.67 -8.55 2.10
C LYS A 57 -15.16 -8.24 1.95
N ALA A 58 -15.59 -7.66 0.83
CA ALA A 58 -17.00 -7.37 0.54
C ALA A 58 -17.86 -8.64 0.31
N LEU A 59 -17.31 -9.84 0.52
CA LEU A 59 -18.00 -11.13 0.51
C LEU A 59 -18.22 -11.66 1.93
#